data_AF-A0A136KN45-F1
#
_entry.id   AF-A0A136KN45-F1
#
_cell.length_a   1.000
_cell.length_b   1.000
_cell.length_c   1.000
_cell.angle_alpha   90.00
_cell.angle_beta   90.00
_cell.angle_gamma   90.00
#
_symmetry.space_group_name_H-M   'P 1'
#
loop_
_entity.id
_entity.type
_entity.pdbx_description
1 polymer ?
#
loop_
_entity_poly.entity_id
_entity_poly.type
_entity_poly.pdbx_seq_one_letter_code
_entity_poly.pdbx_strand_id
1 'polypeptide(L)'
;MKNTKKRVLLVSPYLDVLGGGEQHIFSILKVFDDHGYTCDIVWKNEDILQKLQETHNTSFSHAQVIPHASTREDYSHCLYVTDGSYFFSKAQRNYIFFMYPKTAILPTSLLNKLKTRSALLFANGEFTAEKIRKKLHRRVEVIHPYIDESFFYEASCTRECHIVGGQVFSSLAF
;
A
#
# COMPACT_ATOMS: atom_id res chain seq x y z
N MET A 1 -7.89 3.66 30.71
CA MET A 1 -7.49 3.84 29.29
C MET A 1 -7.40 2.46 28.67
N LYS A 2 -8.15 2.14 27.59
CA LYS A 2 -8.00 0.85 26.90
C LYS A 2 -6.59 0.81 26.31
N ASN A 3 -5.79 -0.17 26.72
CA ASN A 3 -4.49 -0.45 26.11
C ASN A 3 -4.75 -0.82 24.64
N THR A 4 -4.68 0.16 23.74
CA THR A 4 -4.83 -0.08 22.31
C THR A 4 -3.64 -0.89 21.85
N LYS A 5 -3.86 -2.19 21.59
CA LYS A 5 -2.84 -3.11 21.06
C LYS A 5 -2.15 -2.44 19.87
N LYS A 6 -0.83 -2.24 19.95
CA LYS A 6 -0.01 -1.65 18.89
C LYS A 6 0.26 -2.67 17.79
N ARG A 7 -0.78 -3.08 17.06
CA ARG A 7 -0.66 -4.07 15.98
C ARG A 7 -1.34 -3.59 14.72
N VAL A 8 -0.64 -3.70 13.59
CA VAL A 8 -1.08 -3.28 12.27
C VAL A 8 -1.09 -4.49 11.34
N LEU A 9 -2.15 -4.61 10.54
CA LEU A 9 -2.26 -5.62 9.48
C LEU A 9 -2.03 -4.94 8.13
N LEU A 10 -1.09 -5.46 7.33
CA LEU A 10 -0.96 -5.14 5.91
C LEU A 10 -1.52 -6.30 5.08
N VAL A 11 -2.47 -6.01 4.20
CA VAL A 11 -2.98 -6.96 3.20
C VAL A 11 -2.77 -6.34 1.83
N SER A 12 -2.07 -7.07 0.95
CA SER A 12 -1.85 -6.62 -0.43
C SER A 12 -1.80 -7.82 -1.38
N PRO A 13 -2.48 -7.74 -2.54
CA PRO A 13 -2.40 -8.78 -3.58
C PRO A 13 -1.13 -8.66 -4.44
N TYR A 14 -0.28 -7.66 -4.23
CA TYR A 14 0.76 -7.26 -5.20
C TYR A 14 2.22 -7.35 -4.69
N LEU A 15 2.51 -8.09 -3.63
CA LEU A 15 3.87 -8.10 -3.05
C LEU A 15 4.91 -8.92 -3.84
N ASP A 16 4.58 -9.43 -5.03
CA ASP A 16 5.50 -10.24 -5.84
C ASP A 16 6.59 -9.39 -6.54
N VAL A 17 6.27 -8.16 -6.95
CA VAL A 17 7.13 -7.33 -7.81
C VAL A 17 7.97 -6.33 -7.01
N LEU A 18 7.51 -5.93 -5.83
CA LEU A 18 8.11 -4.85 -5.02
C LEU A 18 8.42 -3.59 -5.86
N GLY A 19 7.50 -3.19 -6.74
CA GLY A 19 7.62 -1.97 -7.53
C GLY A 19 7.34 -0.72 -6.70
N GLY A 20 7.29 0.44 -7.37
CA GLY A 20 7.12 1.73 -6.67
C GLY A 20 5.81 1.86 -5.89
N GLY A 21 4.73 1.19 -6.32
CA GLY A 21 3.46 1.22 -5.60
C GLY A 21 3.49 0.38 -4.32
N GLU A 22 4.15 -0.78 -4.36
CA GLU A 22 4.37 -1.64 -3.21
C GLU A 22 5.33 -0.98 -2.21
N GLN A 23 6.42 -0.39 -2.71
CA GLN A 23 7.37 0.37 -1.90
C GLN A 23 6.66 1.47 -1.08
N HIS A 24 5.70 2.16 -1.69
CA HIS A 24 4.91 3.18 -1.00
C HIS A 24 4.08 2.60 0.15
N ILE A 25 3.40 1.47 -0.01
CA ILE A 25 2.64 0.92 1.13
C ILE A 25 3.57 0.42 2.23
N PHE A 26 4.76 -0.09 1.88
CA PHE A 26 5.76 -0.48 2.87
C PHE A 26 6.38 0.71 3.60
N SER A 27 6.59 1.85 2.94
CA SER A 27 7.06 3.06 3.64
C SER A 27 6.04 3.57 4.66
N ILE A 28 4.75 3.49 4.34
CA ILE A 28 3.67 3.78 5.30
C ILE A 28 3.71 2.78 6.46
N LEU A 29 3.86 1.48 6.18
CA LEU A 29 3.96 0.45 7.22
C LEU A 29 5.20 0.67 8.11
N LYS A 30 6.32 1.12 7.52
CA LYS A 30 7.57 1.38 8.23
C LYS A 30 7.41 2.45 9.30
N VAL A 31 6.59 3.48 9.04
CA VAL A 31 6.25 4.48 10.07
C VAL A 31 5.59 3.84 11.29
N PHE A 32 4.72 2.84 11.12
CA PHE A 32 4.14 2.13 12.27
C PHE A 32 5.19 1.30 13.01
N ASP A 33 6.04 0.59 12.28
CA ASP A 33 7.15 -0.19 12.84
C ASP A 33 8.09 0.69 13.69
N ASP A 34 8.45 1.87 13.21
CA ASP A 34 9.29 2.86 13.90
C ASP A 34 8.65 3.37 15.20
N HIS A 35 7.32 3.39 15.28
CA HIS A 35 6.57 3.76 16.48
C HIS A 35 6.30 2.56 17.42
N GLY A 36 6.94 1.42 17.15
CA GLY A 36 6.88 0.20 17.95
C GLY A 36 5.57 -0.56 17.78
N TYR A 37 4.94 -0.50 16.62
CA TYR A 37 3.81 -1.37 16.29
C TYR A 37 4.33 -2.69 15.72
N THR A 38 3.72 -3.79 16.17
CA THR A 38 3.87 -5.09 15.51
C THR A 38 3.14 -5.05 14.17
N CYS A 39 3.86 -5.35 13.09
CA CYS A 39 3.37 -5.27 11.73
C CYS A 39 3.20 -6.66 11.14
N ASP A 40 1.97 -7.12 10.96
CA ASP A 40 1.68 -8.39 10.30
C ASP A 40 1.45 -8.16 8.81
N ILE A 41 2.22 -8.83 7.97
CA ILE A 41 2.15 -8.73 6.52
C ILE A 41 1.54 -10.02 5.99
N VAL A 42 0.33 -9.94 5.44
CA VAL A 42 -0.33 -11.11 4.84
C VAL A 42 0.31 -11.42 3.50
N TRP A 43 1.13 -12.47 3.48
CA TRP A 43 1.82 -12.92 2.28
C TRP A 43 2.19 -14.40 2.33
N LYS A 44 2.36 -15.01 1.15
CA LYS A 44 2.68 -16.42 0.99
C LYS A 44 4.12 -16.77 1.36
N ASN A 45 5.06 -15.87 1.10
CA ASN A 45 6.50 -16.14 1.23
C ASN A 45 7.14 -15.23 2.29
N GLU A 46 7.83 -15.82 3.26
CA GLU A 46 8.51 -15.08 4.33
C GLU A 46 9.72 -14.28 3.82
N ASP A 47 10.26 -14.63 2.65
CA ASP A 47 11.39 -13.97 2.00
C ASP A 47 11.12 -12.52 1.59
N ILE A 48 9.86 -12.06 1.67
CA ILE A 48 9.47 -10.71 1.26
C ILE A 48 10.19 -9.62 2.06
N LEU A 49 10.45 -9.83 3.36
CA LEU A 49 11.19 -8.87 4.18
C LEU A 49 12.65 -8.77 3.77
N GLN A 50 13.26 -9.91 3.42
CA GLN A 50 14.63 -9.94 2.91
C GLN A 50 14.71 -9.24 1.55
N LYS A 51 13.79 -9.54 0.62
CA LYS A 51 13.73 -8.88 -0.69
C LYS A 51 13.54 -7.37 -0.57
N LEU A 52 12.75 -6.91 0.40
CA LEU A 52 12.59 -5.48 0.67
C LEU A 52 13.89 -4.82 1.13
N GLN A 53 14.63 -5.50 2.00
CA GLN A 53 15.92 -5.02 2.44
C GLN A 53 16.91 -4.95 1.28
N GLU A 54 16.94 -5.97 0.41
CA GLU A 54 17.85 -6.02 -0.74
C GLU A 54 17.48 -5.00 -1.83
N THR A 55 16.19 -4.82 -2.13
CA THR A 55 15.72 -3.98 -3.24
C THR A 55 15.61 -2.51 -2.84
N HIS A 56 15.16 -2.24 -1.60
CA HIS A 56 14.75 -0.90 -1.16
C HIS A 56 15.48 -0.43 0.11
N ASN A 57 16.50 -1.16 0.57
CA ASN A 57 17.24 -0.89 1.80
C ASN A 57 16.34 -0.62 3.02
N THR A 58 15.17 -1.27 3.05
CA THR A 58 14.13 -1.07 4.06
C THR A 58 14.04 -2.30 4.95
N SER A 59 14.35 -2.13 6.23
CA SER A 59 14.26 -3.17 7.26
C SER A 59 13.14 -2.87 8.24
N PHE A 60 12.59 -3.92 8.85
CA PHE A 60 11.57 -3.82 9.89
C PHE A 60 12.07 -4.44 11.18
N SER A 61 11.82 -3.80 12.32
CA SER A 61 12.20 -4.32 13.64
C SER A 61 11.12 -5.20 14.27
N HIS A 62 9.86 -4.94 13.95
CA HIS A 62 8.68 -5.53 14.56
C HIS A 62 7.70 -6.09 13.50
N ALA A 63 8.18 -6.39 12.29
CA ALA A 63 7.35 -7.01 11.26
C ALA A 63 7.49 -8.52 11.22
N GLN A 64 6.39 -9.18 10.88
CA GLN A 64 6.34 -10.61 10.61
C GLN A 64 5.44 -10.89 9.42
N VAL A 65 5.77 -11.94 8.68
CA VAL A 65 4.98 -12.39 7.54
C VAL A 65 4.04 -13.49 8.01
N ILE A 66 2.76 -13.37 7.68
CA ILE A 66 1.75 -14.36 8.03
C ILE A 66 1.03 -14.84 6.76
N PRO A 67 0.68 -16.14 6.66
CA PRO A 67 0.05 -16.67 5.45
C PRO A 67 -1.38 -16.13 5.24
N HIS A 68 -2.11 -15.89 6.33
CA HIS A 68 -3.51 -15.48 6.31
C HIS A 68 -3.85 -14.51 7.45
N ALA A 69 -4.75 -13.57 7.19
CA ALA A 69 -5.30 -12.69 8.23
C ALA A 69 -6.20 -13.49 9.19
N SER A 70 -5.85 -13.51 10.47
CA SER A 70 -6.69 -14.13 11.50
C SER A 70 -7.88 -13.24 11.85
N THR A 71 -9.08 -13.82 11.86
CA THR A 71 -10.32 -13.11 12.29
C THR A 71 -10.46 -12.98 13.80
N ARG A 72 -9.52 -13.57 14.57
CA ARG A 72 -9.49 -13.58 16.04
C ARG A 72 -8.53 -12.54 16.61
N GLU A 73 -7.68 -11.94 15.78
CA GLU A 73 -6.70 -10.97 16.26
C GLU A 73 -7.25 -9.55 16.22
N ASP A 74 -7.03 -8.82 17.31
CA ASP A 74 -7.49 -7.44 17.47
C ASP A 74 -6.43 -6.48 16.92
N TYR A 75 -6.61 -6.09 15.66
CA TYR A 75 -5.76 -5.08 15.03
C TYR A 75 -6.23 -3.66 15.36
N SER A 76 -5.28 -2.77 15.63
CA SER A 76 -5.59 -1.34 15.75
C SER A 76 -5.80 -0.70 14.38
N HIS A 77 -4.96 -1.07 13.41
CA HIS A 77 -4.98 -0.52 12.06
C HIS A 77 -4.91 -1.67 11.05
N CYS A 78 -5.63 -1.53 9.95
CA CYS A 78 -5.54 -2.41 8.79
C CYS A 78 -5.27 -1.56 7.55
N LEU A 79 -4.10 -1.74 6.94
CA LEU A 79 -3.72 -1.19 5.66
C LEU A 79 -4.05 -2.21 4.58
N TYR A 80 -4.95 -1.84 3.66
CA TYR A 80 -5.38 -2.74 2.60
C TYR A 80 -5.14 -2.13 1.23
N VAL A 81 -4.33 -2.80 0.42
CA VAL A 81 -4.16 -2.50 -0.99
C VAL A 81 -5.20 -3.29 -1.78
N THR A 82 -6.04 -2.61 -2.56
CA THR A 82 -7.13 -3.29 -3.30
C THR A 82 -6.85 -3.39 -4.79
N ASP A 83 -7.15 -4.56 -5.35
CA ASP A 83 -7.25 -4.86 -6.78
C ASP A 83 -8.70 -4.97 -7.27
N GLY A 84 -9.67 -4.76 -6.36
CA GLY A 84 -11.10 -5.01 -6.58
C GLY A 84 -11.66 -6.10 -5.67
N SER A 85 -10.79 -6.93 -5.09
CA SER A 85 -11.15 -7.74 -3.93
C SER A 85 -11.32 -6.84 -2.69
N TYR A 86 -12.19 -7.25 -1.77
CA TYR A 86 -12.39 -6.62 -0.47
C TYR A 86 -12.67 -7.69 0.57
N PHE A 87 -11.96 -7.64 1.69
CA PHE A 87 -12.20 -8.53 2.82
C PHE A 87 -12.81 -7.76 4.01
N PHE A 88 -13.42 -8.49 4.93
CA PHE A 88 -13.96 -7.90 6.15
C PHE A 88 -12.87 -7.90 7.22
N SER A 89 -12.42 -6.72 7.62
CA SER A 89 -11.46 -6.54 8.69
C SER A 89 -12.16 -6.12 9.98
N LYS A 90 -11.80 -6.77 11.09
CA LYS A 90 -12.24 -6.39 12.45
C LYS A 90 -11.33 -5.35 13.10
N ALA A 91 -10.37 -4.79 12.36
CA ALA A 91 -9.48 -3.77 12.90
C ALA A 91 -10.29 -2.54 13.35
N GLN A 92 -9.78 -1.86 14.39
CA GLN A 92 -10.42 -0.64 14.91
C GLN A 92 -10.49 0.46 13.84
N ARG A 93 -9.44 0.57 13.01
CA ARG A 93 -9.36 1.49 11.88
C ARG A 93 -8.93 0.76 10.61
N ASN A 94 -9.66 0.98 9.53
CA ASN A 94 -9.40 0.36 8.24
C ASN A 94 -9.05 1.44 7.22
N TYR A 95 -8.01 1.19 6.44
CA TYR A 95 -7.51 2.08 5.41
C TYR A 95 -7.42 1.32 4.10
N ILE A 96 -8.03 1.85 3.04
CA ILE A 96 -8.02 1.26 1.70
C ILE A 96 -7.18 2.13 0.79
N PHE A 97 -6.12 1.54 0.26
CA PHE A 97 -5.18 2.17 -0.65
C PHE A 97 -5.54 1.87 -2.10
N PHE A 98 -5.73 2.94 -2.89
CA PHE A 98 -5.86 2.87 -4.33
C PHE A 98 -4.54 3.27 -4.98
N MET A 99 -3.77 2.28 -5.43
CA MET A 99 -2.46 2.48 -6.08
C MET A 99 -2.56 3.12 -7.47
N TYR A 100 -3.67 2.91 -8.18
CA TYR A 100 -3.79 3.34 -9.56
C TYR A 100 -5.26 3.68 -9.91
N PRO A 101 -5.48 4.55 -10.91
CA PRO A 101 -6.78 5.16 -11.21
C PRO A 101 -7.76 4.25 -11.97
N LYS A 102 -7.97 3.01 -11.50
CA LYS A 102 -8.90 2.06 -12.14
C LYS A 102 -10.24 2.10 -11.43
N THR A 103 -11.29 2.47 -12.14
CA THR A 103 -12.64 2.51 -11.56
C THR A 103 -13.30 1.13 -11.44
N ALA A 104 -12.78 0.12 -12.15
CA ALA A 104 -13.31 -1.24 -12.11
C ALA A 104 -13.06 -1.94 -10.76
N ILE A 105 -12.08 -1.47 -9.97
CA ILE A 105 -11.73 -2.05 -8.67
C ILE A 105 -12.61 -1.52 -7.54
N LEU A 106 -13.55 -0.62 -7.83
CA LEU A 106 -14.35 0.04 -6.81
C LEU A 106 -15.42 -0.89 -6.24
N PRO A 107 -15.80 -0.73 -4.96
CA PRO A 107 -16.83 -1.54 -4.31
C PRO A 107 -18.22 -1.23 -4.89
N THR A 108 -18.58 -1.88 -5.99
CA THR A 108 -19.89 -1.70 -6.65
C THR A 108 -20.99 -2.57 -6.02
N SER A 109 -20.64 -3.79 -5.60
CA SER A 109 -21.57 -4.73 -4.97
C SER A 109 -21.96 -4.30 -3.54
N LEU A 110 -23.18 -4.64 -3.11
CA LEU A 110 -23.67 -4.32 -1.76
C LEU A 110 -22.75 -4.87 -0.67
N LEU A 111 -22.23 -6.09 -0.86
CA LEU A 111 -21.31 -6.72 0.07
C LEU A 111 -19.99 -5.95 0.18
N ASN A 112 -19.42 -5.51 -0.94
CA ASN A 112 -18.18 -4.73 -0.93
C ASN A 112 -18.40 -3.33 -0.36
N LYS A 113 -19.57 -2.71 -0.62
CA LYS A 113 -19.95 -1.44 0.02
C LYS A 113 -20.04 -1.59 1.54
N LEU A 114 -20.60 -2.68 2.04
CA LEU A 114 -20.68 -2.94 3.48
C LEU A 114 -19.29 -3.13 4.09
N LYS A 115 -18.44 -3.96 3.46
CA LYS A 115 -17.05 -4.21 3.92
C LYS A 115 -16.21 -2.94 3.99
N THR A 116 -16.47 -1.97 3.11
CA THR A 116 -15.65 -0.76 2.97
C THR A 116 -16.27 0.48 3.63
N ARG A 117 -17.46 0.35 4.22
CA ARG A 117 -18.27 1.49 4.69
C ARG A 117 -17.54 2.37 5.70
N SER A 118 -16.84 1.77 6.65
CA SER A 118 -16.13 2.48 7.72
C SER A 118 -14.65 2.74 7.40
N ALA A 119 -14.17 2.31 6.24
CA ALA A 119 -12.75 2.47 5.88
C ALA A 119 -12.44 3.89 5.42
N LEU A 120 -11.31 4.43 5.86
CA LEU A 120 -10.70 5.62 5.25
C LEU A 120 -10.09 5.23 3.91
N LEU A 121 -10.31 6.05 2.89
CA LEU A 121 -9.81 5.81 1.54
C LEU A 121 -8.62 6.74 1.29
N PHE A 122 -7.55 6.21 0.72
CA PHE A 122 -6.41 7.03 0.31
C PHE A 122 -5.79 6.55 -1.00
N ALA A 123 -5.07 7.43 -1.67
CA ALA A 123 -4.43 7.18 -2.94
C ALA A 123 -3.03 7.79 -2.99
N ASN A 124 -2.22 7.35 -3.96
CA ASN A 124 -0.83 7.78 -4.14
C ASN A 124 -0.66 9.19 -4.74
N GLY A 125 -1.72 9.79 -5.24
CA GLY A 125 -1.67 11.10 -5.87
C GLY A 125 -3.06 11.64 -6.21
N GLU A 126 -3.12 12.94 -6.49
CA GLU A 126 -4.39 13.63 -6.74
C GLU A 126 -5.15 13.07 -7.93
N PHE A 127 -4.46 12.72 -9.02
CA PHE A 127 -5.13 12.15 -10.20
C PHE A 127 -5.91 10.86 -9.89
N THR A 128 -5.32 9.97 -9.10
CA THR A 128 -6.00 8.75 -8.63
C THR A 128 -7.14 9.13 -7.69
N ALA A 129 -6.87 9.98 -6.71
CA ALA A 129 -7.86 10.39 -5.73
C ALA A 129 -9.09 11.04 -6.37
N GLU A 130 -8.92 11.97 -7.30
CA GLU A 130 -10.02 12.64 -8.02
C GLU A 130 -10.91 11.66 -8.78
N LYS A 131 -10.31 10.73 -9.52
CA LYS A 131 -11.06 9.69 -10.25
C LYS A 131 -11.86 8.80 -9.31
N ILE A 132 -11.27 8.40 -8.18
CA ILE A 132 -11.94 7.57 -7.18
C ILE A 132 -13.05 8.37 -6.46
N ARG A 133 -12.76 9.60 -6.00
CA ARG A 133 -13.72 10.52 -5.36
C ARG A 133 -14.96 10.73 -6.23
N LYS A 134 -14.75 11.01 -7.53
CA LYS A 134 -15.83 11.25 -8.49
C LYS A 134 -16.76 10.05 -8.65
N LYS A 135 -16.23 8.82 -8.56
CA LYS A 135 -16.99 7.60 -8.78
C LYS A 135 -17.62 7.03 -7.50
N LEU A 136 -16.97 7.19 -6.34
CA LEU A 136 -17.46 6.68 -5.06
C LEU A 136 -18.27 7.69 -4.26
N HIS A 137 -18.18 8.98 -4.58
CA HIS A 137 -18.78 10.08 -3.80
C HIS A 137 -18.35 10.01 -2.32
N ARG A 138 -17.10 9.64 -2.08
CA ARG A 138 -16.47 9.54 -0.76
C ARG A 138 -15.18 10.33 -0.75
N ARG A 139 -14.81 10.86 0.43
CA ARG A 139 -13.50 11.47 0.65
C ARG A 139 -12.42 10.42 0.44
N VAL A 140 -11.42 10.77 -0.36
CA VAL A 140 -10.19 10.01 -0.57
C VAL A 140 -9.05 10.94 -0.22
N GLU A 141 -8.18 10.56 0.70
CA GLU A 141 -7.00 11.35 1.05
C GLU A 141 -5.84 11.03 0.12
N VAL A 142 -4.91 11.96 -0.04
CA VAL A 142 -3.70 11.73 -0.81
C VAL A 142 -2.55 11.60 0.17
N ILE A 143 -1.85 10.48 0.05
CA ILE A 143 -0.55 10.28 0.68
C ILE A 143 0.41 10.18 -0.49
N HIS A 144 1.35 11.10 -0.58
CA HIS A 144 2.33 11.10 -1.67
C HIS A 144 3.43 10.06 -1.39
N PRO A 145 3.95 9.39 -2.43
CA PRO A 145 5.08 8.49 -2.26
C PRO A 145 6.26 9.28 -1.69
N TYR A 146 7.01 8.62 -0.81
CA TYR A 146 8.26 9.14 -0.28
C TYR A 146 9.31 9.19 -1.40
N ILE A 147 10.05 10.29 -1.47
CA ILE A 147 11.23 10.45 -2.32
C ILE A 147 12.42 10.54 -1.38
N ASP A 148 13.43 9.70 -1.63
CA ASP A 148 14.65 9.72 -0.84
C ASP A 148 15.39 11.07 -1.03
N GLU A 149 15.83 11.69 0.06
CA GLU A 149 16.51 12.98 -0.01
C GLU A 149 17.84 12.91 -0.79
N SER A 150 18.50 11.75 -0.82
CA SER A 150 19.73 11.52 -1.61
C SER A 150 19.53 11.83 -3.10
N PHE A 151 18.31 11.66 -3.61
CA PHE A 151 17.94 12.01 -4.99
C PHE A 151 18.18 13.50 -5.30
N PHE A 152 18.08 14.37 -4.30
CA PHE A 152 18.23 15.82 -4.48
C PHE A 152 19.68 16.31 -4.30
N TYR A 153 20.57 15.51 -3.69
CA TYR A 153 21.93 15.94 -3.37
C TYR A 153 22.99 15.55 -4.43
N GLU A 154 22.68 14.67 -5.39
CA GLU A 154 23.61 14.24 -6.45
C GLU A 154 23.58 15.08 -7.74
N ALA A 155 22.88 16.22 -7.77
CA ALA A 155 22.73 17.02 -8.98
C ALA A 155 23.88 18.02 -9.22
N SER A 156 25.08 17.54 -9.49
CA SER A 156 26.07 18.30 -10.28
C SER A 156 26.33 17.55 -11.58
N CYS A 157 25.49 17.79 -12.60
CA CYS A 157 25.73 17.25 -13.93
C CYS A 157 25.50 18.32 -15.01
N THR A 158 26.48 18.41 -15.91
CA THR A 158 26.45 19.17 -17.15
C THR A 158 25.21 18.80 -17.96
N ARG A 159 24.54 19.79 -18.55
CA ARG A 159 23.29 19.60 -19.31
C ARG A 159 23.56 18.86 -20.63
N GLU A 160 23.65 17.55 -20.58
CA GLU A 160 23.56 16.69 -21.77
C GLU A 160 22.11 16.24 -21.97
N CYS A 161 21.64 16.29 -23.22
CA CYS A 161 20.28 15.92 -23.58
C CYS A 161 20.17 14.40 -23.66
N HIS A 162 19.79 13.76 -22.57
CA HIS A 162 19.46 12.34 -22.54
C HIS A 162 17.94 12.16 -22.72
N ILE A 163 17.53 11.58 -23.84
CA ILE A 163 16.15 11.11 -24.02
C ILE A 163 16.06 9.73 -23.36
N VAL A 164 15.46 9.67 -22.17
CA VAL A 164 15.23 8.40 -21.46
C VAL A 164 13.85 7.87 -21.85
N GLY A 165 13.83 6.76 -22.59
CA GLY A 165 12.62 6.02 -22.95
C GLY A 165 12.28 4.93 -21.93
N GLY A 166 11.02 4.88 -21.48
CA GLY A 166 10.48 3.86 -20.57
C GLY A 166 9.87 2.65 -21.29
N GLN A 167 9.41 1.69 -20.49
CA GLN A 167 8.94 0.36 -20.90
C GLN A 167 7.95 0.39 -22.09
N VAL A 168 8.38 -0.17 -23.22
CA VAL A 168 7.50 -0.46 -24.37
C VAL A 168 6.88 -1.83 -24.15
N PHE A 169 5.58 -1.87 -23.84
CA PHE A 169 4.83 -3.12 -23.83
C PHE A 169 4.55 -3.54 -25.28
N SER A 170 5.30 -4.51 -25.80
CA SER A 170 4.91 -5.22 -27.01
C SER A 170 3.78 -6.18 -26.66
N SER A 171 2.54 -5.79 -26.94
CA SER A 171 1.43 -6.76 -26.98
C SER A 171 1.61 -7.65 -28.20
N LEU A 172 2.30 -8.78 -28.05
CA LEU A 172 2.08 -9.90 -28.95
C LEU A 172 0.82 -10.61 -28.47
N ALA A 173 -0.31 -10.16 -29.02
CA ALA A 173 -1.47 -11.02 -29.17
C ALA A 173 -1.10 -12.10 -30.19
N PHE A 174 -1.17 -13.38 -29.81
CA PHE A 174 -1.88 -14.48 -30.49
C PHE A 174 -1.85 -15.71 -29.58
#